data_AF-A0ABD6IXX6-F1
#
_entry.id   AF-A0ABD6IXX6-F1
#
_cell.length_a   1.000
_cell.length_b   1.000
_cell.length_c   1.000
_cell.angle_alpha   90.00
_cell.angle_beta   90.00
_cell.angle_gamma   90.00
#
_symmetry.space_group_name_H-M   'P 1'
#
loop_
_entity.id
_entity.type
_entity.pdbx_description
1 polymer ?
#
loop_
_entity_poly.entity_id
_entity_poly.type
_entity_poly.pdbx_seq_one_letter_code
_entity_poly.pdbx_strand_id
1 'polypeptide(L)'
;MRLHRLDITAFGPFGGAQSVDFDALSTAGLFLLHGPTGAGKTSVLDAVCYALYGSVPGARQSGAGQGANLRSDHAEPRTRTEIRLELTVAGRRLEVTRQPPWERPKLRGKGTTVDKAQTWLREYDSRAAAWKDLSRSHQEIGAEFEQLLGMSREQFCQVVLLPQGDFARFLRADAEARGRLLGRLFDTRRFADVEKRLAERRRAAEARVREGDAALLADAHRMQQEAGDAMELPEPAPGDPGLAEAVLGAAAVARSTARER
;
A
#
# COMPACT_ATOMS: atom_id res chain seq x y z
N MET A 1 -15.36 -2.72 -7.85
CA MET A 1 -15.90 -3.50 -6.72
C MET A 1 -17.38 -3.15 -6.57
N ARG A 2 -18.24 -4.14 -6.31
CA ARG A 2 -19.68 -3.94 -6.01
C ARG A 2 -20.04 -4.76 -4.79
N LEU A 3 -20.70 -4.14 -3.80
CA LEU A 3 -21.24 -4.85 -2.64
C LEU A 3 -22.64 -5.37 -2.99
N HIS A 4 -22.98 -6.58 -2.55
CA HIS A 4 -24.30 -7.18 -2.76
C HIS A 4 -25.09 -7.25 -1.46
N ARG A 5 -24.47 -7.81 -0.42
CA ARG A 5 -25.12 -8.02 0.87
C ARG A 5 -24.11 -7.97 2.01
N LEU A 6 -24.52 -7.40 3.13
CA LEU A 6 -23.76 -7.38 4.37
C LEU A 6 -24.65 -7.82 5.52
N ASP A 7 -24.28 -8.92 6.18
CA ASP A 7 -24.90 -9.37 7.41
C ASP A 7 -23.94 -9.11 8.58
N ILE A 8 -24.44 -8.46 9.62
CA ILE A 8 -23.69 -8.02 10.80
C ILE A 8 -24.38 -8.57 12.03
N THR A 9 -23.65 -9.28 12.89
CA THR A 9 -24.19 -9.79 14.17
C THR A 9 -23.24 -9.43 15.31
N ALA A 10 -23.80 -8.92 16.41
CA ALA A 10 -23.07 -8.61 17.65
C ALA A 10 -21.82 -7.73 17.43
N PHE A 11 -21.93 -6.67 16.62
CA PHE A 11 -20.83 -5.80 16.20
C PHE A 11 -21.16 -4.32 16.42
N GLY A 12 -20.26 -3.58 17.08
CA GLY A 12 -20.47 -2.16 17.39
C GLY A 12 -21.77 -1.92 18.18
N PRO A 13 -22.69 -1.05 17.74
CA PRO A 13 -23.96 -0.82 18.43
C PRO A 13 -25.01 -1.92 18.15
N PHE A 14 -24.75 -2.85 17.23
CA PHE A 14 -25.71 -3.88 16.85
C PHE A 14 -25.57 -5.12 17.72
N GLY A 15 -26.45 -5.29 18.72
CA GLY A 15 -26.47 -6.48 19.58
C GLY A 15 -27.00 -7.74 18.88
N GLY A 16 -27.96 -7.57 17.98
CA GLY A 16 -28.56 -8.65 17.18
C GLY A 16 -28.01 -8.72 15.75
N ALA A 17 -28.63 -9.58 14.93
CA ALA A 17 -28.35 -9.68 13.50
C ALA A 17 -29.01 -8.53 12.73
N GLN A 18 -28.26 -7.90 11.83
CA GLN A 18 -28.70 -6.85 10.92
C GLN A 18 -28.26 -7.23 9.51
N SER A 19 -29.10 -6.96 8.50
CA SER A 19 -28.80 -7.26 7.10
C SER A 19 -28.99 -6.01 6.25
N VAL A 20 -28.03 -5.74 5.37
CA VAL A 20 -28.07 -4.66 4.39
C VAL A 20 -27.99 -5.27 3.01
N ASP A 21 -29.07 -5.12 2.24
CA ASP A 21 -29.13 -5.49 0.83
C ASP A 21 -28.68 -4.30 -0.04
N PHE A 22 -27.44 -4.34 -0.50
CA PHE A 22 -26.89 -3.28 -1.36
C PHE A 22 -27.41 -3.38 -2.79
N ASP A 23 -27.85 -4.55 -3.25
CA ASP A 23 -28.44 -4.66 -4.59
C ASP A 23 -29.79 -3.94 -4.64
N ALA A 24 -30.62 -4.10 -3.61
CA ALA A 24 -31.86 -3.33 -3.47
C ALA A 24 -31.59 -1.81 -3.40
N LEU A 25 -30.60 -1.39 -2.60
CA LEU A 25 -30.24 0.03 -2.43
C LEU A 25 -29.58 0.66 -3.65
N SER A 26 -28.80 -0.11 -4.42
CA SER A 26 -28.03 0.39 -5.56
C SER A 26 -28.80 0.45 -6.87
N THR A 27 -30.06 -0.01 -6.90
CA THR A 27 -30.95 0.14 -8.07
C THR A 27 -31.05 1.58 -8.57
N ALA A 28 -31.01 2.56 -7.65
CA ALA A 28 -31.04 3.99 -7.97
C ALA A 28 -29.65 4.62 -8.20
N GLY A 29 -28.56 3.85 -8.10
CA GLY A 29 -27.17 4.31 -8.23
C GLY A 29 -26.62 5.10 -7.03
N LEU A 30 -27.48 5.68 -6.19
CA LEU A 30 -27.12 6.39 -4.96
C LEU A 30 -28.09 6.01 -3.84
N PHE A 31 -27.56 5.79 -2.63
CA PHE A 31 -28.37 5.57 -1.43
C PHE A 31 -27.83 6.40 -0.26
N LEU A 32 -28.69 6.67 0.72
CA LEU A 32 -28.37 7.47 1.90
C LEU A 32 -28.52 6.63 3.17
N LEU A 33 -27.44 6.53 3.95
CA LEU A 33 -27.51 6.04 5.33
C LEU A 33 -27.85 7.22 6.26
N HIS A 34 -29.11 7.30 6.69
CA HIS A 34 -29.57 8.35 7.62
C HIS A 34 -29.88 7.77 9.01
N GLY A 35 -29.82 8.62 10.04
CA GLY A 35 -30.12 8.25 11.41
C GLY A 35 -29.39 9.15 12.42
N PRO A 36 -29.76 9.11 13.70
CA PRO A 36 -29.11 9.95 14.72
C PRO A 36 -27.63 9.59 14.89
N THR A 37 -26.84 10.51 15.45
CA THR A 37 -25.47 10.23 15.87
C THR A 37 -25.47 9.06 16.85
N GLY A 38 -24.54 8.11 16.67
CA GLY A 38 -24.51 6.88 17.47
C GLY A 38 -25.39 5.72 16.95
N ALA A 39 -26.24 5.92 15.94
CA ALA A 39 -27.08 4.86 15.38
C ALA A 39 -26.35 3.73 14.62
N GLY A 40 -25.00 3.75 14.57
CA GLY A 40 -24.22 2.71 13.91
C GLY A 40 -23.99 2.90 12.41
N LYS A 41 -24.26 4.07 11.84
CA LYS A 41 -23.96 4.38 10.42
C LYS A 41 -22.49 4.09 10.07
N THR A 42 -21.57 4.60 10.89
CA THR A 42 -20.13 4.34 10.75
C THR A 42 -19.82 2.86 10.96
N SER A 43 -20.55 2.17 11.85
CA SER A 43 -20.34 0.75 12.14
C SER A 43 -20.70 -0.16 10.95
N VAL A 44 -21.69 0.21 10.13
CA VAL A 44 -21.97 -0.49 8.86
C VAL A 44 -20.75 -0.41 7.93
N LEU A 45 -20.15 0.77 7.81
CA LEU A 45 -18.94 0.98 7.00
C LEU A 45 -17.72 0.25 7.61
N ASP A 46 -17.56 0.29 8.94
CA ASP A 46 -16.52 -0.44 9.64
C ASP A 46 -16.62 -1.95 9.41
N ALA A 47 -17.85 -2.49 9.35
CA ALA A 47 -18.08 -3.90 9.08
C ALA A 47 -17.64 -4.29 7.66
N VAL A 48 -17.88 -3.45 6.64
CA VAL A 48 -17.33 -3.66 5.29
C VAL A 48 -15.80 -3.69 5.32
N CYS A 49 -15.17 -2.72 5.98
CA CYS A 49 -13.71 -2.68 6.10
C CYS A 49 -13.15 -3.92 6.82
N TYR A 50 -13.81 -4.33 7.91
CA TYR A 50 -13.42 -5.53 8.66
C TYR A 50 -13.58 -6.80 7.83
N ALA A 51 -14.65 -6.94 7.06
CA ALA A 51 -14.87 -8.08 6.18
C ALA A 51 -13.76 -8.22 5.13
N LEU A 52 -13.31 -7.11 4.55
CA LEU A 52 -12.24 -7.11 3.55
C LEU A 52 -10.87 -7.33 4.18
N TYR A 53 -10.50 -6.52 5.18
CA TYR A 53 -9.13 -6.40 5.68
C TYR A 53 -8.89 -7.01 7.07
N GLY A 54 -9.91 -7.61 7.69
CA GLY A 54 -9.81 -8.18 9.05
C GLY A 54 -9.59 -7.13 10.14
N SER A 55 -9.73 -5.84 9.84
CA SER A 55 -9.52 -4.73 10.77
C SER A 55 -10.33 -3.51 10.39
N VAL A 56 -10.60 -2.64 11.37
CA VAL A 56 -11.43 -1.43 11.20
C VAL A 56 -10.58 -0.15 11.12
N PRO A 57 -11.09 0.93 10.49
CA PRO A 57 -10.40 2.21 10.41
C PRO A 57 -10.35 2.96 11.77
N GLY A 58 -9.24 3.64 12.03
CA GLY A 58 -9.07 4.61 13.13
C GLY A 58 -8.52 4.06 14.45
N ALA A 59 -8.46 4.95 15.47
CA ALA A 59 -7.86 4.71 16.79
C ALA A 59 -8.58 3.67 17.67
N ARG A 60 -9.66 3.03 17.20
CA ARG A 60 -10.38 1.96 17.92
C ARG A 60 -9.58 0.65 18.06
N GLN A 61 -8.31 0.67 17.69
CA GLN A 61 -7.31 -0.37 17.89
C GLN A 61 -6.55 -0.25 19.22
N SER A 62 -6.76 0.83 20.00
CA SER A 62 -5.99 1.15 21.21
C SER A 62 -6.34 0.31 22.47
N GLY A 63 -6.76 -0.93 22.29
CA GLY A 63 -6.97 -1.90 23.37
C GLY A 63 -6.64 -3.32 22.89
N ALA A 64 -5.53 -3.86 23.41
CA ALA A 64 -5.10 -5.26 23.35
C ALA A 64 -5.61 -6.11 22.16
N GLY A 65 -4.97 -5.99 21.00
CA GLY A 65 -5.00 -7.02 19.95
C GLY A 65 -6.08 -6.87 18.87
N GLN A 66 -5.91 -7.68 17.81
CA GLN A 66 -6.76 -7.74 16.63
C GLN A 66 -8.23 -8.08 17.01
N GLY A 67 -9.05 -7.06 17.26
CA GLY A 67 -10.50 -7.20 17.37
C GLY A 67 -11.11 -7.31 18.76
N ALA A 68 -10.36 -7.05 19.85
CA ALA A 68 -10.87 -7.19 21.21
C ALA A 68 -12.02 -6.23 21.60
N ASN A 69 -12.25 -5.15 20.82
CA ASN A 69 -13.31 -4.17 21.09
C ASN A 69 -14.28 -3.96 19.91
N LEU A 70 -14.53 -5.02 19.13
CA LEU A 70 -15.50 -5.00 18.01
C LEU A 70 -16.86 -5.58 18.38
N ARG A 71 -16.93 -6.34 19.47
CA ARG A 71 -18.16 -6.95 19.97
C ARG A 71 -19.10 -5.86 20.51
N SER A 72 -20.40 -6.02 20.25
CA SER A 72 -21.42 -5.17 20.88
C SER A 72 -21.64 -5.51 22.35
N ASP A 73 -21.65 -4.49 23.21
CA ASP A 73 -22.07 -4.63 24.62
C ASP A 73 -23.56 -4.96 24.76
N HIS A 74 -24.35 -4.70 23.73
CA HIS A 74 -25.77 -5.05 23.68
C HIS A 74 -26.02 -6.48 23.22
N ALA A 75 -24.98 -7.24 22.87
CA ALA A 75 -25.13 -8.62 22.40
C ALA A 75 -25.30 -9.59 23.56
N GLU A 76 -26.25 -10.53 23.41
CA GLU A 76 -26.43 -11.59 24.39
C GLU A 76 -25.12 -12.38 24.63
N PRO A 77 -24.87 -12.89 25.85
CA PRO A 77 -23.61 -13.54 26.20
C PRO A 77 -23.21 -14.73 25.33
N ARG A 78 -24.15 -15.32 24.59
CA ARG A 78 -23.92 -16.46 23.68
C ARG A 78 -23.99 -16.12 22.20
N THR A 79 -24.35 -14.89 21.84
CA THR A 79 -24.38 -14.45 20.44
C THR A 79 -22.96 -14.15 20.00
N ARG A 80 -22.43 -14.92 19.05
CA ARG A 80 -21.07 -14.70 18.52
C ARG A 80 -21.06 -13.51 17.56
N THR A 81 -19.99 -12.71 17.61
CA THR A 81 -19.77 -11.64 16.63
C THR A 81 -19.42 -12.25 15.28
N GLU A 82 -20.14 -11.83 14.25
CA GLU A 82 -19.95 -12.31 12.88
C GLU A 82 -20.23 -11.18 11.89
N ILE A 83 -19.36 -11.07 10.89
CA ILE A 83 -19.59 -10.23 9.72
C ILE A 83 -19.49 -11.12 8.48
N ARG A 84 -20.54 -11.11 7.66
CA ARG A 84 -20.59 -11.78 6.36
C ARG A 84 -20.82 -10.75 5.27
N LEU A 85 -19.91 -10.68 4.30
CA LEU A 85 -19.97 -9.76 3.19
C LEU A 85 -19.96 -10.53 1.87
N GLU A 86 -20.94 -10.25 1.03
CA GLU A 86 -21.02 -10.69 -0.35
C GLU A 86 -20.68 -9.53 -1.28
N LEU A 87 -19.75 -9.75 -2.21
CA LEU A 87 -19.28 -8.73 -3.13
C LEU A 87 -18.80 -9.30 -4.47
N THR A 88 -18.79 -8.46 -5.50
CA THR A 88 -18.06 -8.71 -6.74
C THR A 88 -16.83 -7.81 -6.82
N VAL A 89 -15.65 -8.41 -7.01
CA VAL A 89 -14.35 -7.73 -7.15
C VAL A 89 -13.52 -8.43 -8.22
N ALA A 90 -12.85 -7.65 -9.08
CA ALA A 90 -12.07 -8.16 -10.21
C ALA A 90 -12.80 -9.25 -11.05
N GLY A 91 -14.11 -9.11 -11.25
CA GLY A 91 -14.94 -10.04 -12.02
C GLY A 91 -15.39 -11.31 -11.26
N ARG A 92 -14.98 -11.47 -10.00
CA ARG A 92 -15.31 -12.64 -9.17
C ARG A 92 -16.32 -12.29 -8.10
N ARG A 93 -17.36 -13.11 -7.94
CA ARG A 93 -18.37 -12.97 -6.88
C ARG A 93 -17.95 -13.82 -5.69
N LEU A 94 -17.59 -13.13 -4.61
CA LEU A 94 -17.01 -13.71 -3.41
C LEU A 94 -17.92 -13.46 -2.21
N GLU A 95 -17.82 -14.35 -1.23
CA GLU A 95 -18.41 -14.17 0.08
C GLU A 95 -17.37 -14.46 1.15
N VAL A 96 -17.15 -13.48 2.01
CA VAL A 96 -16.24 -13.59 3.15
C VAL A 96 -17.04 -13.54 4.44
N THR A 97 -16.79 -14.50 5.33
CA THR A 97 -17.31 -14.50 6.69
C THR A 97 -16.15 -14.39 7.67
N ARG A 98 -16.20 -13.43 8.59
CA ARG A 98 -15.19 -13.23 9.64
C ARG A 98 -15.85 -13.22 11.01
N GLN A 99 -15.29 -14.01 11.90
CA GLN A 99 -15.61 -14.02 13.32
C GLN A 99 -14.34 -13.68 14.11
N PRO A 100 -14.30 -12.57 14.86
CA PRO A 100 -13.16 -12.23 15.72
C PRO A 100 -12.96 -13.27 16.84
N PRO A 101 -11.81 -13.23 17.55
CA PRO A 101 -11.66 -13.95 18.80
C PRO A 101 -12.78 -13.56 19.77
N TRP A 102 -13.30 -14.53 20.52
CA TRP A 102 -14.44 -14.31 21.38
C TRP A 102 -14.29 -15.01 22.73
N GLU A 103 -14.36 -14.23 23.81
CA GLU A 103 -14.56 -14.76 25.14
C GLU A 103 -16.03 -15.11 25.37
N ARG A 104 -16.32 -16.41 25.38
CA ARG A 104 -17.66 -16.92 25.63
C ARG A 104 -17.79 -17.57 27.00
N PRO A 105 -18.98 -17.55 27.61
CA PRO A 105 -19.26 -18.37 28.77
C PRO A 105 -19.03 -19.86 28.47
N LYS A 106 -18.45 -20.59 29.43
CA LYS A 106 -18.30 -22.05 29.30
C LYS A 106 -19.67 -22.72 29.21
N LEU A 107 -19.77 -23.80 28.42
CA LEU A 107 -20.99 -24.60 28.31
C LEU A 107 -21.33 -25.34 29.61
N ARG A 108 -20.31 -25.64 30.43
CA ARG A 108 -20.42 -26.26 31.74
C ARG A 108 -19.47 -25.58 32.73
N GLY A 109 -19.91 -25.40 33.97
CA GLY A 109 -19.15 -24.73 35.03
C GLY A 109 -19.23 -23.20 34.99
N LYS A 110 -18.48 -22.53 35.89
CA LYS A 110 -18.36 -21.07 35.95
C LYS A 110 -17.13 -20.58 35.16
N GLY A 111 -17.21 -19.37 34.60
CA GLY A 111 -16.12 -18.69 33.90
C GLY A 111 -16.26 -18.65 32.36
N THR A 112 -15.27 -18.06 31.70
CA THR A 112 -15.22 -17.86 30.24
C THR A 112 -14.15 -18.75 29.57
N THR A 113 -14.24 -18.89 28.25
CA THR A 113 -13.23 -19.54 27.40
C THR A 113 -13.08 -18.76 26.10
N VAL A 114 -11.88 -18.76 25.53
CA VAL A 114 -11.57 -18.01 24.30
C VAL A 114 -11.73 -18.92 23.09
N ASP A 115 -12.70 -18.59 22.24
CA ASP A 115 -12.75 -19.13 20.89
C ASP A 115 -11.83 -18.31 19.99
N LYS A 116 -10.99 -19.00 19.20
CA LYS A 116 -10.11 -18.35 18.22
C LYS A 116 -10.92 -17.69 17.11
N ALA A 117 -10.31 -16.70 16.46
CA ALA A 117 -10.86 -16.10 15.25
C ALA A 117 -11.10 -17.18 14.18
N GLN A 118 -12.18 -17.02 13.42
CA GLN A 118 -12.52 -17.89 12.30
C GLN A 118 -12.79 -17.03 11.07
N THR A 119 -12.40 -17.53 9.90
CA THR A 119 -12.62 -16.85 8.63
C THR A 119 -12.92 -17.89 7.57
N TRP A 120 -13.84 -17.59 6.67
CA TRP A 120 -14.17 -18.40 5.51
C TRP A 120 -14.29 -17.51 4.29
N LEU A 121 -13.78 -18.01 3.15
CA LEU A 121 -13.96 -17.40 1.85
C LEU A 121 -14.62 -18.42 0.93
N ARG A 122 -15.67 -17.98 0.23
CA ARG A 122 -16.38 -18.75 -0.79
C ARG A 122 -16.46 -17.95 -2.08
N GLU A 123 -16.50 -18.65 -3.20
CA GLU A 123 -16.69 -18.07 -4.53
C GLU A 123 -17.95 -18.66 -5.16
N TYR A 124 -18.72 -17.81 -5.84
CA TYR A 124 -19.93 -18.21 -6.52
C TYR A 124 -19.59 -18.74 -7.91
N ASP A 125 -19.88 -20.02 -8.14
CA ASP A 125 -19.78 -20.65 -9.47
C ASP A 125 -21.08 -20.38 -10.25
N SER A 126 -20.99 -19.55 -11.28
CA SER A 126 -22.13 -19.19 -12.12
C SER A 126 -22.65 -20.35 -12.97
N ARG A 127 -21.84 -21.38 -13.25
CA ARG A 127 -22.25 -22.55 -14.03
C ARG A 127 -23.01 -23.55 -13.17
N ALA A 128 -22.54 -23.76 -11.94
CA ALA A 128 -23.18 -24.66 -10.98
C ALA A 128 -24.29 -23.97 -10.16
N ALA A 129 -24.43 -22.63 -10.27
CA ALA A 129 -25.31 -21.80 -9.45
C ALA A 129 -25.12 -22.02 -7.93
N ALA A 130 -23.89 -22.30 -7.51
CA ALA A 130 -23.57 -22.74 -6.15
C ALA A 130 -22.31 -22.05 -5.60
N TRP A 131 -22.23 -21.94 -4.27
CA TRP A 131 -21.06 -21.44 -3.57
C TRP A 131 -20.04 -22.56 -3.36
N LYS A 132 -18.77 -22.28 -3.68
CA LYS A 132 -17.63 -23.17 -3.48
C LYS A 132 -16.70 -22.60 -2.41
N ASP A 133 -16.33 -23.42 -1.43
CA ASP A 133 -15.32 -23.06 -0.42
C ASP A 133 -13.95 -22.85 -1.10
N LEU A 134 -13.29 -21.72 -0.80
CA LEU A 134 -11.95 -21.39 -1.28
C LEU A 134 -10.88 -21.53 -0.20
N SER A 135 -11.07 -20.86 0.94
CA SER A 135 -10.08 -20.87 2.03
C SER A 135 -10.73 -20.64 3.39
N ARG A 136 -10.01 -21.07 4.43
CA ARG A 136 -10.32 -20.80 5.84
C ARG A 136 -9.16 -20.11 6.57
N SER A 137 -8.09 -19.76 5.84
CA SER A 137 -6.90 -19.12 6.39
C SER A 137 -7.06 -17.60 6.38
N HIS A 138 -6.94 -16.97 7.55
CA HIS A 138 -7.04 -15.52 7.67
C HIS A 138 -6.00 -14.78 6.81
N GLN A 139 -4.78 -15.31 6.75
CA GLN A 139 -3.67 -14.71 6.00
C GLN A 139 -3.87 -14.82 4.49
N GLU A 140 -4.23 -16.01 4.00
CA GLU A 140 -4.50 -16.22 2.56
C GLU A 140 -5.64 -15.34 2.08
N ILE A 141 -6.73 -15.29 2.85
CA ILE A 141 -7.91 -14.48 2.50
C ILE A 141 -7.58 -12.98 2.53
N GLY A 142 -6.74 -12.54 3.48
CA GLY A 142 -6.24 -11.16 3.51
C GLY A 142 -5.41 -10.81 2.28
N ALA A 143 -4.45 -11.66 1.91
CA ALA A 143 -3.60 -11.48 0.73
C ALA A 143 -4.42 -11.48 -0.56
N GLU A 144 -5.40 -12.38 -0.67
CA GLU A 144 -6.34 -12.45 -1.79
C GLU A 144 -7.09 -11.13 -1.98
N PHE A 145 -7.68 -10.56 -0.91
CA PHE A 145 -8.37 -9.28 -1.00
C PHE A 145 -7.44 -8.12 -1.31
N GLU A 146 -6.22 -8.10 -0.75
CA GLU A 146 -5.23 -7.05 -1.05
C GLU A 146 -4.83 -7.08 -2.53
N GLN A 147 -4.65 -8.26 -3.11
CA GLN A 147 -4.37 -8.43 -4.54
C GLN A 147 -5.57 -8.02 -5.42
N LEU A 148 -6.78 -8.49 -5.09
CA LEU A 148 -7.98 -8.20 -5.88
C LEU A 148 -8.39 -6.73 -5.85
N LEU A 149 -8.17 -6.04 -4.72
CA LEU A 149 -8.46 -4.62 -4.56
C LEU A 149 -7.31 -3.73 -5.05
N GLY A 150 -6.08 -4.26 -5.10
CA GLY A 150 -4.89 -3.52 -5.52
C GLY A 150 -4.50 -2.38 -4.57
N MET A 151 -5.04 -2.37 -3.35
CA MET A 151 -4.83 -1.29 -2.39
C MET A 151 -4.84 -1.80 -0.94
N SER A 152 -4.01 -1.17 -0.11
CA SER A 152 -3.97 -1.45 1.32
C SER A 152 -5.25 -0.94 2.01
N ARG A 153 -5.51 -1.41 3.23
CA ARG A 153 -6.63 -0.94 4.05
C ARG A 153 -6.65 0.57 4.20
N GLU A 154 -5.50 1.19 4.50
CA GLU A 154 -5.38 2.64 4.69
C GLU A 154 -5.81 3.39 3.43
N GLN A 155 -5.41 2.88 2.27
CA GLN A 155 -5.77 3.45 0.97
C GLN A 155 -7.25 3.28 0.67
N PHE A 156 -7.81 2.10 0.96
CA PHE A 156 -9.24 1.84 0.81
C PHE A 156 -10.09 2.80 1.65
N CYS A 157 -9.70 3.05 2.89
CA CYS A 157 -10.39 4.02 3.76
C CYS A 157 -10.21 5.45 3.25
N GLN A 158 -9.07 5.79 2.65
CA GLN A 158 -8.83 7.13 2.12
C GLN A 158 -9.58 7.44 0.82
N VAL A 159 -10.00 6.42 0.07
CA VAL A 159 -10.49 6.58 -1.30
C VAL A 159 -11.92 6.09 -1.47
N VAL A 160 -12.22 4.89 -0.95
CA VAL A 160 -13.51 4.24 -1.14
C VAL A 160 -14.45 4.55 0.02
N LEU A 161 -13.95 4.40 1.24
CA LEU A 161 -14.73 4.55 2.46
C LEU A 161 -14.27 5.80 3.19
N LEU A 162 -14.52 6.96 2.61
CA LEU A 162 -14.12 8.27 3.14
C LEU A 162 -14.73 8.48 4.55
N PRO A 163 -13.96 8.30 5.64
CA PRO A 163 -14.51 8.47 6.96
C PRO A 163 -14.71 9.96 7.24
N GLN A 164 -15.68 10.25 8.10
CA GLN A 164 -16.09 11.62 8.42
C GLN A 164 -14.89 12.44 8.93
N GLY A 165 -14.56 13.54 8.23
CA GLY A 165 -13.43 14.44 8.55
C GLY A 165 -12.14 14.17 7.76
N ASP A 166 -11.90 12.94 7.29
CA ASP A 166 -10.67 12.59 6.57
C ASP A 166 -10.68 13.07 5.11
N PHE A 167 -11.84 13.28 4.50
CA PHE A 167 -11.94 13.92 3.18
C PHE A 167 -11.45 15.37 3.22
N ALA A 168 -11.75 16.11 4.28
CA ALA A 168 -11.22 17.45 4.48
C ALA A 168 -9.70 17.43 4.65
N ARG A 169 -9.15 16.41 5.33
CA ARG A 169 -7.70 16.19 5.44
C ARG A 169 -7.08 15.89 4.07
N PHE A 170 -7.74 15.11 3.21
CA PHE A 170 -7.30 14.87 1.84
C PHE A 170 -7.29 16.18 1.01
N LEU A 171 -8.37 16.96 1.05
CA LEU A 171 -8.44 18.25 0.33
C LEU A 171 -7.41 19.27 0.82
N ARG A 172 -7.09 19.24 2.11
CA ARG A 172 -6.09 20.11 2.76
C ARG A 172 -4.67 19.54 2.76
N ALA A 173 -4.47 18.32 2.27
CA ALA A 173 -3.16 17.70 2.21
C ALA A 173 -2.26 18.48 1.23
N ASP A 174 -0.99 18.63 1.59
CA ASP A 174 0.03 19.19 0.72
C ASP A 174 0.23 18.36 -0.56
N ALA A 175 0.91 18.95 -1.55
CA ALA A 175 1.12 18.32 -2.85
C ALA A 175 1.86 16.97 -2.73
N GLU A 176 2.76 16.85 -1.76
CA GLU A 176 3.55 15.63 -1.53
C GLU A 176 2.69 14.49 -0.97
N ALA A 177 1.90 14.75 0.07
CA ALA A 177 0.97 13.80 0.67
C ALA A 177 -0.11 13.38 -0.32
N ARG A 178 -0.63 14.32 -1.11
CA ARG A 178 -1.60 14.02 -2.20
C ARG A 178 -0.96 13.17 -3.28
N GLY A 179 0.27 13.51 -3.71
CA GLY A 179 1.05 12.75 -4.67
C GLY A 179 1.31 11.30 -4.22
N ARG A 180 1.68 11.09 -2.95
CA ARG A 180 1.84 9.74 -2.36
C ARG A 180 0.55 8.94 -2.38
N LEU A 181 -0.60 9.57 -2.15
CA LEU A 181 -1.88 8.88 -2.12
C LEU A 181 -2.34 8.49 -3.54
N LEU A 182 -2.28 9.43 -4.49
CA LEU A 182 -2.60 9.19 -5.89
C LEU A 182 -1.65 8.18 -6.52
N GLY A 183 -0.34 8.28 -6.25
CA GLY A 183 0.64 7.33 -6.76
C GLY A 183 0.43 5.90 -6.25
N ARG A 184 -0.11 5.73 -5.03
CA ARG A 184 -0.49 4.40 -4.53
C ARG A 184 -1.79 3.89 -5.17
N LEU A 185 -2.74 4.77 -5.45
CA LEU A 185 -4.01 4.41 -6.11
C LEU A 185 -3.84 4.01 -7.58
N PHE A 186 -2.99 4.71 -8.31
CA PHE A 186 -2.71 4.43 -9.73
C PHE A 186 -1.55 3.43 -9.93
N ASP A 187 -1.06 2.83 -8.84
CA ASP A 187 0.11 1.95 -8.82
C ASP A 187 1.29 2.49 -9.65
N THR A 188 1.68 3.74 -9.35
CA THR A 188 2.81 4.40 -10.00
C THR A 188 4.16 4.02 -9.36
N ARG A 189 4.17 3.08 -8.40
CA ARG A 189 5.38 2.63 -7.69
C ARG A 189 6.43 2.11 -8.67
N ARG A 190 6.00 1.35 -9.68
CA ARG A 190 6.87 0.89 -10.78
C ARG A 190 7.61 2.02 -11.49
N PHE A 191 7.01 3.21 -11.62
CA PHE A 191 7.67 4.35 -12.27
C PHE A 191 8.71 4.98 -11.33
N ALA A 192 8.40 5.07 -10.04
CA ALA A 192 9.35 5.52 -9.03
C ALA A 192 10.56 4.58 -8.93
N ASP A 193 10.35 3.26 -9.06
CA ASP A 193 11.44 2.28 -9.07
C ASP A 193 12.34 2.43 -10.31
N VAL A 194 11.74 2.69 -11.47
CA VAL A 194 12.49 3.00 -12.70
C VAL A 194 13.29 4.29 -12.53
N GLU A 195 12.69 5.35 -12.01
CA GLU A 195 13.37 6.62 -11.75
C GLU A 195 14.56 6.45 -10.80
N LYS A 196 14.37 5.71 -9.70
CA LYS A 196 15.43 5.39 -8.75
C LYS A 196 16.57 4.64 -9.43
N ARG A 197 16.26 3.61 -10.22
CA ARG A 197 17.27 2.82 -10.96
C ARG A 197 18.05 3.68 -11.96
N LEU A 198 17.38 4.61 -12.65
CA LEU A 198 18.03 5.53 -13.57
C LEU A 198 18.93 6.53 -12.83
N ALA A 199 18.49 7.04 -11.68
CA ALA A 199 19.29 7.93 -10.85
C ALA A 199 20.56 7.24 -10.29
N GLU A 200 20.45 5.99 -9.86
CA GLU A 200 21.60 5.18 -9.43
C GLU A 200 22.58 4.95 -10.59
N ARG A 201 22.08 4.60 -11.78
CA ARG A 201 22.92 4.45 -12.98
C ARG A 201 23.62 5.75 -13.36
N ARG A 202 22.92 6.88 -13.29
CA ARG A 202 23.51 8.21 -13.54
C ARG A 202 24.66 8.47 -12.58
N ARG A 203 24.43 8.32 -11.27
CA ARG A 203 25.46 8.53 -10.25
C ARG A 203 26.69 7.63 -10.46
N ALA A 204 26.47 6.36 -10.79
CA ALA A 204 27.57 5.43 -11.07
C ALA A 204 28.34 5.78 -12.35
N ALA A 205 27.67 6.30 -13.39
CA ALA A 205 28.33 6.78 -14.59
C ALA A 205 29.15 8.05 -14.31
N GLU A 206 28.58 9.03 -13.62
CA GLU A 206 29.27 10.27 -13.20
C GLU A 206 30.51 9.96 -12.36
N ALA A 207 30.41 9.03 -11.41
CA ALA A 207 31.55 8.61 -10.59
C ALA A 207 32.68 8.00 -11.43
N ARG A 208 32.35 7.11 -12.38
CA ARG A 208 33.33 6.50 -13.28
C ARG A 208 34.01 7.51 -14.19
N VAL A 209 33.26 8.49 -14.70
CA VAL A 209 33.82 9.59 -15.50
C VAL A 209 34.80 10.41 -14.67
N ARG A 210 34.40 10.84 -13.47
CA ARG A 210 35.30 11.60 -12.58
C ARG A 210 36.56 10.83 -12.19
N GLU A 211 36.45 9.54 -11.91
CA GLU A 211 37.60 8.70 -11.58
C GLU A 211 38.56 8.56 -12.76
N GLY A 212 38.03 8.31 -13.96
CA GLY A 212 38.81 8.25 -15.19
C GLY A 212 39.50 9.58 -15.52
N ASP A 213 38.77 10.70 -15.40
CA ASP A 213 39.29 12.04 -15.63
C ASP A 213 40.38 12.41 -14.61
N ALA A 214 40.21 12.03 -13.34
CA ALA A 214 41.22 12.25 -12.31
C ALA A 214 42.50 11.46 -12.60
N ALA A 215 42.39 10.22 -13.09
CA ALA A 215 43.53 9.43 -13.53
C ALA A 215 44.23 10.07 -14.75
N LEU A 216 43.47 10.51 -15.76
CA LEU A 216 43.99 11.21 -16.93
C LEU A 216 44.72 12.51 -16.55
N LEU A 217 44.15 13.30 -15.64
CA LEU A 217 44.82 14.51 -15.14
C LEU A 217 46.09 14.18 -14.36
N ALA A 218 46.09 13.14 -13.53
CA ALA A 218 47.30 12.70 -12.83
C ALA A 218 48.40 12.28 -13.81
N ASP A 219 48.05 11.64 -14.92
CA ASP A 219 48.99 11.30 -15.99
C ASP A 219 49.50 12.55 -16.71
N ALA A 220 48.61 13.50 -17.02
CA ALA A 220 48.96 14.78 -17.63
C ALA A 220 49.95 15.59 -16.77
N HIS A 221 49.75 15.63 -15.44
CA HIS A 221 50.67 16.29 -14.52
C HIS A 221 52.07 15.64 -14.56
N ARG A 222 52.15 14.31 -14.63
CA ARG A 222 53.44 13.61 -14.76
C ARG A 222 54.13 13.92 -16.10
N MET A 223 53.37 13.97 -17.19
CA MET A 223 53.91 14.37 -18.50
C MET A 223 54.42 15.81 -18.50
N GLN A 224 53.67 16.73 -17.89
CA GLN A 224 54.09 18.12 -17.78
C GLN A 224 55.39 18.28 -16.98
N GLN A 225 55.57 17.51 -15.89
CA GLN A 225 56.81 17.55 -15.10
C GLN A 225 58.05 17.23 -15.93
N GLU A 226 57.94 16.30 -16.88
CA GLU A 226 59.04 15.91 -17.79
C GLU A 226 59.17 16.86 -18.99
N ALA A 227 58.05 17.34 -19.53
CA ALA A 227 58.02 18.19 -20.72
C ALA A 227 58.32 19.68 -20.41
N GLY A 228 58.15 20.12 -19.17
CA GLY A 228 58.26 21.52 -18.77
C GLY A 228 57.30 22.42 -19.56
N ASP A 229 57.81 23.55 -20.04
CA ASP A 229 57.04 24.56 -20.78
C ASP A 229 56.48 24.06 -22.14
N ALA A 230 56.89 22.87 -22.59
CA ALA A 230 56.35 22.26 -23.81
C ALA A 230 54.93 21.66 -23.62
N MET A 231 54.41 21.62 -22.39
CA MET A 231 53.07 21.14 -22.09
C MET A 231 52.35 22.03 -21.08
N GLU A 232 51.19 22.55 -21.46
CA GLU A 232 50.26 23.24 -20.55
C GLU A 232 49.14 22.29 -20.12
N LEU A 233 48.77 22.34 -18.84
CA LEU A 233 47.67 21.53 -18.32
C LEU A 233 46.32 22.09 -18.77
N PRO A 234 45.33 21.21 -19.01
CA PRO A 234 44.00 21.63 -19.39
C PRO A 234 43.23 22.27 -18.22
N GLU A 235 42.40 23.27 -18.51
CA GLU A 235 41.55 23.98 -17.53
C GLU A 235 40.37 23.17 -16.94
N PRO A 236 39.69 22.25 -17.68
CA PRO A 236 38.56 21.49 -17.16
C PRO A 236 38.92 20.61 -15.94
N ALA A 237 37.99 20.51 -14.99
CA ALA A 237 38.12 19.65 -13.82
C ALA A 237 37.51 18.25 -14.05
N PRO A 238 37.83 17.22 -13.23
CA PRO A 238 37.22 15.90 -13.35
C PRO A 238 35.69 15.93 -13.36
N GLY A 239 35.10 15.36 -14.41
CA GLY A 239 33.66 15.37 -14.65
C GLY A 239 33.16 16.51 -15.52
N ASP A 240 34.02 17.46 -15.89
CA ASP A 240 33.68 18.50 -16.87
C ASP A 240 33.78 17.95 -18.30
N PRO A 241 32.83 18.31 -19.19
CA PRO A 241 32.90 17.90 -20.59
C PRO A 241 34.18 18.40 -21.27
N GLY A 242 34.85 17.53 -22.03
CA GLY A 242 36.01 17.91 -22.86
C GLY A 242 37.38 17.77 -22.20
N LEU A 243 37.44 17.33 -20.93
CA LEU A 243 38.71 17.12 -20.22
C LEU A 243 39.62 16.13 -20.95
N ALA A 244 39.08 14.97 -21.35
CA ALA A 244 39.85 13.93 -22.02
C ALA A 244 40.46 14.43 -23.34
N GLU A 245 39.67 15.13 -24.16
CA GLU A 245 40.14 15.74 -25.40
C GLU A 245 41.22 16.80 -25.14
N ALA A 246 41.07 17.61 -24.09
CA ALA A 246 42.03 18.63 -23.72
C ALA A 246 43.38 18.01 -23.26
N VAL A 247 43.34 16.97 -22.42
CA VAL A 247 44.54 16.23 -22.01
C VAL A 247 45.25 15.61 -23.23
N LEU A 248 44.50 14.96 -24.12
CA LEU A 248 45.05 14.35 -25.33
C LEU A 248 45.67 15.39 -26.26
N GLY A 249 45.05 16.56 -26.40
CA GLY A 249 45.58 17.68 -27.18
C GLY A 249 46.92 18.17 -26.62
N ALA A 250 46.99 18.43 -25.31
CA ALA A 250 48.21 18.87 -24.63
C ALA A 250 49.34 17.83 -24.78
N ALA A 251 49.04 16.54 -24.58
CA ALA A 251 50.01 15.47 -24.75
C ALA A 251 50.52 15.34 -26.20
N ALA A 252 49.64 15.54 -27.19
CA ALA A 252 50.03 15.51 -28.61
C ALA A 252 50.99 16.66 -28.96
N VAL A 253 50.74 17.87 -28.44
CA VAL A 253 51.64 19.02 -28.61
C VAL A 253 53.01 18.69 -28.02
N ALA A 254 53.05 18.28 -26.74
CA ALA A 254 54.29 17.94 -26.04
C ALA A 254 55.12 16.88 -26.79
N ARG A 255 54.46 15.84 -27.31
CA ARG A 255 55.08 14.79 -28.13
C ARG A 255 55.68 15.32 -29.42
N SER A 256 54.99 16.23 -30.11
CA SER A 256 55.45 16.79 -31.39
C SER A 256 56.66 17.73 -31.24
N THR A 257 56.79 18.36 -30.07
CA THR A 257 57.89 19.27 -29.74
C THR A 257 59.08 18.57 -29.07
N ALA A 258 58.92 17.31 -28.67
CA ALA A 258 60.00 16.52 -28.09
C ALA A 258 61.10 16.26 -29.13
N ARG A 259 62.33 16.70 -28.86
CA ARG A 259 63.51 16.33 -29.64
C ARG A 259 64.23 15.17 -28.96
N GLU A 260 64.63 14.16 -29.73
CA GLU A 260 65.57 13.15 -29.24
C GLU A 260 66.84 13.87 -28.75
N ARG A 261 67.19 13.63 -27.48
CA ARG A 261 68.46 14.06 -26.88
C ARG A 261 69.46 12.93 -26.97
#